data_AF-A0A7S3PR92-F1
#
_entry.id   AF-A0A7S3PR92-F1
#
_cell.length_a   1.000
_cell.length_b   1.000
_cell.length_c   1.000
_cell.angle_alpha   90.00
_cell.angle_beta   90.00
_cell.angle_gamma   90.00
#
_symmetry.space_group_name_H-M   'P 1'
#
loop_
_entity.id
_entity.type
_entity.pdbx_description
1 polymer ?
#
loop_
_entity_poly.entity_id
_entity_poly.type
_entity_poly.pdbx_seq_one_letter_code
_entity_poly.pdbx_strand_id
1 'polypeptide(L)'
;MAETLTCEMSLGRLRRQISVDESGQKSDTIYVTGVPKDALVEEVQKLFSELHPVVDFEWDQRLNKYWVKYVGVNEATDAVVKLHHRLFHRSFLNVRFELGVDFNGKPIVSNASHNTVVRQIIGKTSENDLKEVYSNRHIEVCGQLFPIPTGMYLSRMINVVKSLDRKDPLLELFTKDCLKGSNYSKEITEAMAMVDCTERAVKLVLNQSPEQLEYVDVFVLGDGKHPLCAGCMLTQFPTSWVFHSIDPLLQVQHVAPETGIAAHILDNKQPIYHERLHLFKGMSQDFPIENRIRSLTKVVIVIACHSHAPLQEFWNRLPSDQVRIGITMPCCSDYSELHHQDLVFEFDDFEVYSPKRRIRVYVSLSKS
;
A
#
# COMPACT_ATOMS: atom_id res chain seq x y z
N MET A 1 -14.65 -42.30 28.89
CA MET A 1 -13.43 -41.49 29.05
C MET A 1 -12.77 -41.45 27.69
N ALA A 2 -12.95 -40.35 26.96
CA ALA A 2 -12.37 -40.17 25.64
C ALA A 2 -10.94 -39.65 25.82
N GLU A 3 -9.95 -40.44 25.40
CA GLU A 3 -8.56 -39.99 25.29
C GLU A 3 -8.52 -38.81 24.32
N THR A 4 -8.24 -37.64 24.88
CA THR A 4 -7.96 -36.45 24.10
C THR A 4 -6.59 -36.66 23.47
N LEU A 5 -6.56 -37.17 22.24
CA LEU A 5 -5.38 -37.13 21.38
C LEU A 5 -5.03 -35.66 21.16
N THR A 6 -4.24 -35.09 22.07
CA THR A 6 -3.53 -33.84 21.83
C THR A 6 -2.59 -34.10 20.67
N CYS A 7 -3.04 -33.69 19.49
CA CYS A 7 -2.19 -33.53 18.31
C CYS A 7 -1.18 -32.43 18.66
N GLU A 8 -0.14 -32.78 19.43
CA GLU A 8 1.11 -32.03 19.46
C GLU A 8 1.70 -32.15 18.05
N MET A 9 1.20 -31.31 17.14
CA MET A 9 1.91 -31.01 15.91
C MET A 9 3.28 -30.52 16.35
N SER A 10 4.30 -31.36 16.22
CA SER A 10 5.63 -31.06 16.73
C SER A 10 6.11 -29.77 16.08
N LEU A 11 6.01 -28.67 16.82
CA LEU A 11 6.57 -27.39 16.41
C LEU A 11 8.06 -27.63 16.19
N GLY A 12 8.51 -27.35 14.96
CA GLY A 12 9.90 -27.47 14.52
C GLY A 12 10.86 -26.83 15.51
N ARG A 13 12.09 -27.35 15.57
CA ARG A 13 13.10 -26.93 16.57
C ARG A 13 13.31 -25.42 16.53
N LEU A 14 13.41 -24.85 15.33
CA LEU A 14 13.65 -23.42 15.13
C LEU A 14 12.53 -22.56 15.69
N ARG A 15 11.28 -23.02 15.55
CA ARG A 15 10.09 -22.24 15.94
C ARG A 15 9.96 -22.05 17.45
N ARG A 16 10.70 -22.84 18.24
CA ARG A 16 10.76 -22.71 19.72
C ARG A 16 11.85 -21.75 20.21
N GLN A 17 12.73 -21.32 19.31
CA GLN A 17 13.93 -20.55 19.67
C GLN A 17 13.94 -19.16 19.02
N ILE A 18 12.78 -18.66 18.57
CA ILE A 18 12.70 -17.37 17.87
C ILE A 18 12.93 -16.23 18.86
N SER A 19 13.83 -15.31 18.53
CA SER A 19 13.94 -14.04 19.22
C SER A 19 13.22 -12.97 18.41
N VAL A 20 12.21 -12.33 19.00
CA VAL A 20 11.51 -11.18 18.41
C VAL A 20 12.14 -9.87 18.90
N ASP A 21 12.01 -8.82 18.09
CA ASP A 21 12.40 -7.48 18.50
C ASP A 21 11.42 -6.88 19.52
N GLU A 22 11.74 -5.71 20.09
CA GLU A 22 10.88 -5.03 21.07
C GLU A 22 9.47 -4.72 20.53
N SER A 23 9.32 -4.57 19.21
CA SER A 23 8.04 -4.31 18.57
C SER A 23 7.18 -5.57 18.36
N GLY A 24 7.78 -6.76 18.44
CA GLY A 24 7.15 -8.03 18.09
C GLY A 24 6.83 -8.18 16.60
N GLN A 25 7.33 -7.29 15.74
CA GLN A 25 7.06 -7.29 14.30
C GLN A 25 8.19 -7.91 13.48
N LYS A 26 9.37 -8.05 14.09
CA LYS A 26 10.55 -8.64 13.46
C LYS A 26 11.11 -9.74 14.34
N SER A 27 11.87 -10.64 13.73
CA SER A 27 12.57 -11.69 14.45
C SER A 27 13.91 -12.03 13.81
N ASP A 28 14.73 -12.76 14.56
CA ASP A 28 15.99 -13.32 14.08
C ASP A 28 15.81 -14.52 13.12
N THR A 29 14.56 -14.95 12.90
CA THR A 29 14.22 -16.14 12.14
C THR A 29 13.29 -15.77 11.00
N ILE A 30 13.69 -16.12 9.78
CA ILE A 30 12.87 -15.95 8.59
C ILE A 30 12.22 -17.26 8.16
N TYR A 31 11.08 -17.13 7.53
CA TYR A 31 10.30 -18.17 6.91
C TYR A 31 10.26 -17.93 5.39
N VAL A 32 10.51 -18.99 4.63
CA VAL A 32 10.72 -18.92 3.17
C VAL A 32 9.80 -19.88 2.45
N THR A 33 9.09 -19.36 1.45
CA THR A 33 8.35 -20.13 0.43
C THR A 33 8.77 -19.72 -0.97
N GLY A 34 8.21 -20.39 -1.98
CA GLY A 34 8.52 -20.10 -3.39
C GLY A 34 9.81 -20.75 -3.89
N VAL A 35 10.43 -21.62 -3.09
CA VAL A 35 11.55 -22.46 -3.53
C VAL A 35 11.02 -23.59 -4.43
N PRO A 36 11.57 -23.81 -5.64
CA PRO A 36 11.18 -24.93 -6.49
C PRO A 36 11.37 -26.27 -5.79
N LYS A 37 10.46 -27.23 -6.00
CA LYS A 37 10.51 -28.55 -5.34
C LYS A 37 11.73 -29.39 -5.74
N ASP A 38 12.31 -29.08 -6.89
CA ASP A 38 13.51 -29.70 -7.46
C ASP A 38 14.81 -29.00 -7.03
N ALA A 39 14.74 -27.88 -6.32
CA ALA A 39 15.92 -27.21 -5.78
C ALA A 39 16.57 -28.06 -4.68
N LEU A 40 17.90 -28.12 -4.69
CA LEU A 40 18.65 -28.84 -3.67
C LEU A 40 18.70 -28.02 -2.37
N VAL A 41 18.57 -28.69 -1.23
CA VAL A 41 18.57 -28.03 0.09
C VAL A 41 19.86 -27.26 0.32
N GLU A 42 20.99 -27.79 -0.15
CA GLU A 42 22.31 -27.20 -0.04
C GLU A 42 22.42 -25.89 -0.86
N GLU A 43 21.74 -25.81 -2.00
CA GLU A 43 21.69 -24.58 -2.80
C GLU A 43 20.89 -23.49 -2.08
N VAL A 44 19.77 -23.86 -1.47
CA VAL A 44 18.94 -22.95 -0.67
C VAL A 44 19.73 -22.47 0.54
N GLN A 45 20.37 -23.39 1.28
CA GLN A 45 21.19 -23.03 2.44
C GLN A 45 22.35 -22.12 2.06
N LYS A 46 23.01 -22.40 0.92
CA LYS A 46 24.09 -21.56 0.38
C LYS A 46 23.59 -20.15 0.03
N LEU A 47 22.43 -20.03 -0.60
CA LEU A 47 21.84 -18.73 -0.95
C LEU A 47 21.68 -17.83 0.28
N PHE A 48 21.21 -18.38 1.40
CA PHE A 48 21.02 -17.62 2.64
C PHE A 48 22.34 -17.34 3.38
N SER A 49 23.28 -18.30 3.38
CA SER A 49 24.58 -18.14 4.04
C SER A 49 25.55 -17.20 3.31
N GLU A 50 25.34 -16.95 2.02
CA GLU A 50 26.07 -15.94 1.24
C GLU A 50 25.79 -14.50 1.70
N LEU A 51 24.61 -14.23 2.29
CA LEU A 51 24.27 -12.90 2.80
C LEU A 51 24.82 -12.67 4.21
N HIS A 52 24.51 -13.59 5.12
CA HIS A 52 24.89 -13.53 6.52
C HIS A 52 25.11 -14.95 7.07
N PRO A 53 25.95 -15.11 8.10
CA PRO A 53 26.10 -16.40 8.78
C PRO A 53 24.74 -16.93 9.29
N VAL A 54 24.35 -18.11 8.80
CA VAL A 54 23.14 -18.80 9.25
C VAL A 54 23.47 -19.60 10.51
N VAL A 55 22.73 -19.33 11.59
CA VAL A 55 22.86 -20.01 12.88
C VAL A 55 22.23 -21.39 12.82
N ASP A 56 21.03 -21.48 12.25
CA ASP A 56 20.30 -22.73 12.12
C ASP A 56 19.37 -22.69 10.90
N PHE A 57 19.08 -23.86 10.34
CA PHE A 57 18.36 -24.04 9.08
C PHE A 57 17.46 -25.28 9.17
N GLU A 58 16.16 -25.12 8.89
CA GLU A 58 15.18 -26.21 8.94
C GLU A 58 14.36 -26.23 7.65
N TRP A 59 14.12 -27.44 7.13
CA TRP A 59 13.29 -27.66 5.95
C TRP A 59 12.13 -28.60 6.30
N ASP A 60 10.90 -28.13 6.12
CA ASP A 60 9.71 -28.98 6.11
C ASP A 60 9.46 -29.46 4.67
N GLN A 61 9.88 -30.69 4.39
CA GLN A 61 9.72 -31.33 3.08
C GLN A 61 8.24 -31.45 2.65
N ARG A 62 7.33 -31.68 3.61
CA ARG A 62 5.90 -31.87 3.31
C ARG A 62 5.28 -30.57 2.81
N LEU A 63 5.66 -29.45 3.42
CA LEU A 63 5.12 -28.14 3.08
C LEU A 63 5.98 -27.37 2.08
N ASN A 64 7.18 -27.87 1.76
CA ASN A 64 8.20 -27.19 0.99
C ASN A 64 8.48 -25.77 1.53
N LYS A 65 8.76 -25.72 2.83
CA LYS A 65 8.96 -24.49 3.60
C LYS A 65 10.32 -24.54 4.28
N TYR A 66 11.01 -23.41 4.30
CA TYR A 66 12.31 -23.30 4.94
C TYR A 66 12.25 -22.26 6.05
N TRP A 67 12.96 -22.54 7.14
CA TRP A 67 13.20 -21.60 8.22
C TRP A 67 14.71 -21.38 8.32
N VAL A 68 15.10 -20.12 8.40
CA VAL A 68 16.50 -19.72 8.47
C VAL A 68 16.67 -18.77 9.64
N LYS A 69 17.51 -19.14 10.59
CA LYS A 69 17.81 -18.34 11.77
C LYS A 69 19.16 -17.66 11.60
N TYR A 70 19.21 -16.37 11.87
CA TYR A 70 20.42 -15.56 11.86
C TYR A 70 20.88 -15.25 13.29
N VAL A 71 22.05 -14.61 13.39
CA VAL A 71 22.63 -14.16 14.66
C VAL A 71 21.74 -13.11 15.34
N GLY A 72 21.07 -12.27 14.56
CA GLY A 72 20.19 -11.23 15.07
C GLY A 72 19.12 -10.79 14.08
N VAL A 73 18.27 -9.88 14.56
CA VAL A 73 17.14 -9.31 13.80
C VAL A 73 17.62 -8.47 12.62
N ASN A 74 18.81 -7.86 12.69
CA ASN A 74 19.33 -6.99 11.64
C ASN A 74 19.71 -7.80 10.39
N GLU A 75 20.39 -8.92 10.58
CA GLU A 75 20.78 -9.86 9.53
C GLU A 75 19.55 -10.50 8.89
N ALA A 76 18.58 -10.91 9.72
CA ALA A 76 17.29 -11.41 9.25
C ALA A 76 16.53 -10.35 8.44
N THR A 77 16.54 -9.08 8.87
CA THR A 77 15.92 -7.97 8.15
C THR A 77 16.58 -7.76 6.78
N ASP A 78 17.92 -7.73 6.72
CA ASP A 78 18.64 -7.58 5.47
C ASP A 78 18.37 -8.76 4.52
N ALA A 79 18.28 -9.99 5.05
CA ALA A 79 17.89 -11.16 4.27
C ALA A 79 16.46 -11.05 3.72
N VAL A 80 15.48 -10.59 4.50
CA VAL A 80 14.13 -10.31 4.01
C VAL A 80 14.19 -9.29 2.87
N VAL A 81 14.86 -8.16 3.08
CA VAL A 81 14.92 -7.08 2.07
C VAL A 81 15.59 -7.54 0.77
N LYS A 82 16.68 -8.32 0.86
CA LYS A 82 17.46 -8.74 -0.33
C LYS A 82 16.91 -9.98 -1.03
N LEU A 83 16.24 -10.88 -0.31
CA LEU A 83 15.81 -12.17 -0.86
C LEU A 83 14.31 -12.25 -1.11
N HIS A 84 13.49 -11.43 -0.47
CA HIS A 84 12.07 -11.36 -0.80
C HIS A 84 11.90 -10.92 -2.26
N HIS A 85 11.19 -11.74 -3.04
CA HIS A 85 11.04 -11.65 -4.50
C HIS A 85 12.34 -11.74 -5.31
N ARG A 86 13.41 -12.31 -4.75
CA ARG A 86 14.58 -12.69 -5.57
C ARG A 86 14.21 -13.89 -6.43
N LEU A 87 14.55 -13.82 -7.72
CA LEU A 87 14.44 -14.96 -8.62
C LEU A 87 15.46 -16.04 -8.22
N PHE A 88 14.97 -17.25 -7.96
CA PHE A 88 15.78 -18.42 -7.64
C PHE A 88 15.35 -19.58 -8.54
N HIS A 89 16.28 -20.00 -9.41
CA HIS A 89 16.04 -20.88 -10.56
C HIS A 89 14.95 -20.36 -11.49
N ARG A 90 13.67 -20.60 -11.17
CA ARG A 90 12.48 -20.19 -11.96
C ARG A 90 11.31 -19.73 -11.09
N SER A 91 11.55 -19.45 -9.82
CA SER A 91 10.51 -19.02 -8.89
C SER A 91 11.02 -17.86 -8.05
N PHE A 92 10.13 -16.93 -7.74
CA PHE A 92 10.45 -15.85 -6.82
C PHE A 92 10.29 -16.33 -5.39
N LEU A 93 11.31 -16.08 -4.57
CA LEU A 93 11.26 -16.40 -3.15
C LEU A 93 10.28 -15.46 -2.43
N ASN A 94 9.58 -16.00 -1.44
CA ASN A 94 8.76 -15.22 -0.53
C ASN A 94 9.32 -15.40 0.87
N VAL A 95 10.09 -14.41 1.31
CA VAL A 95 10.85 -14.40 2.55
C VAL A 95 10.17 -13.46 3.55
N ARG A 96 9.83 -13.95 4.75
CA ARG A 96 9.10 -13.19 5.78
C ARG A 96 9.69 -13.48 7.15
N PHE A 97 9.41 -12.66 8.15
CA PHE A 97 9.72 -13.03 9.54
C PHE A 97 8.80 -14.16 10.02
N GLU A 98 9.37 -15.13 10.74
CA GLU A 98 8.60 -16.06 11.56
C GLU A 98 8.48 -15.45 12.95
N LEU A 99 7.25 -15.09 13.35
CA LEU A 99 6.95 -14.45 14.64
C LEU A 99 6.51 -15.46 15.71
N GLY A 100 6.60 -16.75 15.41
CA GLY A 100 6.22 -17.84 16.30
C GLY A 100 4.74 -18.22 16.19
N VAL A 101 4.21 -18.76 17.28
CA VAL A 101 2.81 -19.17 17.39
C VAL A 101 2.14 -18.51 18.58
N ASP A 102 0.84 -18.26 18.49
CA ASP A 102 0.04 -17.79 19.62
C ASP A 102 -0.20 -18.90 20.66
N PHE A 103 -0.95 -18.57 21.72
CA PHE A 103 -1.29 -19.50 22.81
C PHE A 103 -2.12 -20.72 22.36
N ASN A 104 -2.69 -20.70 21.15
CA ASN A 104 -3.41 -21.81 20.54
C ASN A 104 -2.55 -22.60 19.54
N GLY A 105 -1.25 -22.28 19.43
CA GLY A 105 -0.36 -22.89 18.44
C GLY A 105 -0.56 -22.38 17.02
N LYS A 106 -1.33 -21.31 16.80
CA LYS A 106 -1.56 -20.73 15.47
C LYS A 106 -0.39 -19.80 15.10
N PRO A 107 0.17 -19.87 13.88
CA PRO A 107 1.23 -18.97 13.44
C PRO A 107 0.85 -17.50 13.59
N ILE A 108 1.74 -16.70 14.19
CA ILE A 108 1.63 -15.25 14.23
C ILE A 108 2.10 -14.73 12.88
N VAL A 109 1.18 -14.20 12.09
CA VAL A 109 1.44 -13.71 10.74
C VAL A 109 1.77 -12.22 10.76
N SER A 110 2.88 -11.84 10.12
CA SER A 110 3.20 -10.44 9.87
C SER A 110 2.20 -9.85 8.88
N ASN A 111 1.41 -8.88 9.35
CA ASN A 111 0.42 -8.15 8.55
C ASN A 111 1.03 -7.46 7.31
N ALA A 112 2.35 -7.22 7.29
CA ALA A 112 3.03 -6.48 6.24
C ALA A 112 3.23 -7.25 4.92
N SER A 113 2.92 -8.55 4.85
CA SER A 113 3.53 -9.42 3.83
C SER A 113 2.56 -10.13 2.87
N HIS A 114 1.25 -10.06 3.05
CA HIS A 114 0.39 -11.10 2.46
C HIS A 114 0.07 -10.99 0.96
N ASN A 115 0.01 -9.80 0.35
CA ASN A 115 -0.58 -9.65 -1.00
C ASN A 115 0.19 -8.73 -1.98
N THR A 116 1.43 -8.39 -1.65
CA THR A 116 2.20 -7.40 -2.41
C THR A 116 3.41 -8.04 -3.06
N VAL A 117 3.52 -7.99 -4.40
CA VAL A 117 4.76 -8.35 -5.10
C VAL A 117 5.58 -7.08 -5.33
N VAL A 118 6.52 -6.80 -4.43
CA VAL A 118 7.54 -5.75 -4.64
C VAL A 118 8.44 -6.18 -5.80
N ARG A 119 8.33 -5.46 -6.93
CA ARG A 119 9.08 -5.75 -8.16
C ARG A 119 10.45 -5.09 -8.15
N GLN A 120 10.62 -3.99 -7.42
CA GLN A 120 11.83 -3.17 -7.51
C GLN A 120 12.08 -2.40 -6.20
N ILE A 121 13.31 -2.46 -5.68
CA ILE A 121 13.83 -1.57 -4.62
C ILE A 121 14.99 -0.70 -5.14
N ILE A 122 15.63 -1.04 -6.28
CA ILE A 122 16.51 -0.22 -7.14
C ILE A 122 16.99 -1.11 -8.31
N GLY A 123 16.98 -0.62 -9.55
CA GLY A 123 17.48 -1.31 -10.78
C GLY A 123 16.41 -1.58 -11.85
N LYS A 124 16.63 -1.09 -13.08
CA LYS A 124 15.67 -1.18 -14.21
C LYS A 124 15.58 -2.59 -14.80
N THR A 125 14.37 -3.14 -14.90
CA THR A 125 14.03 -4.26 -15.80
C THR A 125 13.02 -3.81 -16.86
N SER A 126 13.05 -4.46 -18.03
CA SER A 126 12.20 -4.13 -19.19
C SER A 126 10.71 -4.42 -18.93
N GLU A 127 9.87 -3.50 -19.35
CA GLU A 127 8.51 -3.28 -18.82
C GLU A 127 7.42 -4.29 -19.20
N ASN A 128 7.66 -5.33 -20.02
CA ASN A 128 6.57 -5.99 -20.76
C ASN A 128 6.49 -7.54 -20.80
N ASP A 129 7.29 -8.31 -20.04
CA ASP A 129 7.36 -9.77 -20.27
C ASP A 129 6.54 -10.68 -19.32
N LEU A 130 5.69 -10.14 -18.44
CA LEU A 130 4.92 -10.99 -17.51
C LEU A 130 3.58 -11.39 -18.13
N LYS A 131 3.50 -12.65 -18.57
CA LYS A 131 2.25 -13.28 -19.01
C LYS A 131 1.38 -13.61 -17.79
N GLU A 132 0.30 -12.86 -17.59
CA GLU A 132 -0.68 -13.10 -16.53
C GLU A 132 -1.80 -14.01 -17.04
N VAL A 133 -2.17 -15.04 -16.26
CA VAL A 133 -3.32 -15.90 -16.53
C VAL A 133 -4.31 -15.78 -15.37
N TYR A 134 -5.52 -15.33 -15.67
CA TYR A 134 -6.58 -15.18 -14.68
C TYR A 134 -7.41 -16.46 -14.58
N SER A 135 -7.65 -16.95 -13.37
CA SER A 135 -8.66 -17.97 -13.08
C SER A 135 -9.69 -17.43 -12.07
N ASN A 136 -10.76 -18.20 -11.85
CA ASN A 136 -11.74 -17.93 -10.81
C ASN A 136 -11.26 -18.23 -9.37
N ARG A 137 -9.99 -18.63 -9.18
CA ARG A 137 -9.42 -18.96 -7.86
C ARG A 137 -8.09 -18.27 -7.57
N HIS A 138 -7.36 -17.86 -8.60
CA HIS A 138 -6.04 -17.27 -8.47
C HIS A 138 -5.68 -16.45 -9.72
N ILE A 139 -4.69 -15.58 -9.57
CA ILE A 139 -4.00 -14.91 -10.67
C ILE A 139 -2.64 -15.58 -10.78
N GLU A 140 -2.34 -16.19 -11.93
CA GLU A 140 -1.02 -16.76 -12.20
C GLU A 140 -0.12 -15.72 -12.85
N VAL A 141 1.00 -15.37 -12.22
CA VAL A 141 2.02 -14.48 -12.78
C VAL A 141 3.35 -15.23 -12.75
N CYS A 142 3.94 -15.49 -13.92
CA CYS A 142 5.19 -16.25 -14.06
C CYS A 142 5.20 -17.61 -13.34
N GLY A 143 4.11 -18.37 -13.44
CA GLY A 143 3.98 -19.68 -12.78
C GLY A 143 3.68 -19.61 -11.29
N GLN A 144 3.56 -18.41 -10.70
CA GLN A 144 3.17 -18.22 -9.31
C GLN A 144 1.68 -17.93 -9.19
N LEU A 145 1.00 -18.68 -8.34
CA LEU A 145 -0.43 -18.52 -8.07
C LEU A 145 -0.61 -17.52 -6.92
N PHE A 146 -1.14 -16.34 -7.24
CA PHE A 146 -1.59 -15.36 -6.27
C PHE A 146 -3.06 -15.62 -5.98
N PRO A 147 -3.48 -15.69 -4.70
CA PRO A 147 -4.90 -15.79 -4.38
C PRO A 147 -5.64 -14.59 -4.98
N ILE A 148 -6.90 -14.79 -5.38
CA ILE A 148 -7.82 -13.68 -5.66
C ILE A 148 -7.84 -12.75 -4.44
N PRO A 149 -8.00 -11.42 -4.63
CA PRO A 149 -8.13 -10.46 -3.54
C PRO A 149 -8.89 -11.04 -2.35
N THR A 150 -8.25 -11.05 -1.18
CA THR A 150 -8.81 -11.61 0.05
C THR A 150 -9.99 -10.77 0.56
N GLY A 151 -10.19 -9.58 0.00
CA GLY A 151 -11.21 -8.63 0.41
C GLY A 151 -10.73 -7.78 1.59
N MET A 152 -9.41 -7.68 1.80
CA MET A 152 -8.82 -6.92 2.90
C MET A 152 -9.21 -5.44 2.82
N TYR A 153 -9.08 -4.83 1.63
CA TYR A 153 -9.45 -3.42 1.43
C TYR A 153 -10.95 -3.16 1.57
N LEU A 154 -11.78 -4.08 1.08
CA LEU A 154 -13.23 -3.99 1.28
C LEU A 154 -13.59 -4.12 2.76
N SER A 155 -12.95 -5.05 3.48
CA SER A 155 -13.15 -5.22 4.92
C SER A 155 -12.70 -3.99 5.72
N ARG A 156 -11.56 -3.40 5.36
CA ARG A 156 -11.07 -2.13 5.94
C ARG A 156 -12.10 -1.02 5.72
N MET A 157 -12.62 -0.88 4.50
CA MET A 157 -13.63 0.13 4.19
C MET A 157 -14.96 -0.10 4.94
N ILE A 158 -15.42 -1.35 5.06
CA ILE A 158 -16.61 -1.69 5.86
C ILE A 158 -16.41 -1.26 7.32
N ASN A 159 -15.22 -1.44 7.88
CA ASN A 159 -14.94 -1.01 9.25
C ASN A 159 -14.93 0.52 9.39
N VAL A 160 -14.39 1.25 8.39
CA VAL A 160 -14.49 2.72 8.34
C VAL A 160 -15.95 3.14 8.35
N VAL A 161 -16.76 2.64 7.41
CA VAL A 161 -18.18 2.95 7.30
C VAL A 161 -18.95 2.66 8.59
N LYS A 162 -18.65 1.54 9.27
CA LYS A 162 -19.26 1.19 10.57
C LYS A 162 -18.89 2.14 11.71
N SER A 163 -17.73 2.79 11.62
CA SER A 163 -17.24 3.72 12.65
C SER A 163 -17.78 5.14 12.50
N LEU A 164 -18.31 5.49 11.31
CA LEU A 164 -18.87 6.82 11.05
C LEU A 164 -20.24 7.00 11.71
N ASP A 165 -20.52 8.24 12.12
CA ASP A 165 -21.87 8.62 12.55
C ASP A 165 -22.84 8.52 11.35
N ARG A 166 -24.11 8.19 11.61
CA ARG A 166 -25.13 8.08 10.54
C ARG A 166 -25.39 9.39 9.80
N LYS A 167 -25.05 10.53 10.42
CA LYS A 167 -25.15 11.87 9.84
C LYS A 167 -23.83 12.36 9.25
N ASP A 168 -22.76 11.57 9.33
CA ASP A 168 -21.47 11.94 8.76
C ASP A 168 -21.58 11.98 7.22
N PRO A 169 -21.28 13.11 6.57
CA PRO A 169 -21.32 13.24 5.11
C PRO A 169 -20.41 12.23 4.37
N LEU A 170 -19.35 11.73 5.00
CA LEU A 170 -18.49 10.69 4.43
C LEU A 170 -19.22 9.36 4.27
N LEU A 171 -20.26 9.10 5.06
CA LEU A 171 -21.08 7.91 4.90
C LEU A 171 -21.76 7.90 3.52
N GLU A 172 -22.29 9.05 3.07
CA GLU A 172 -22.83 9.16 1.72
C GLU A 172 -21.73 8.93 0.69
N LEU A 173 -20.58 9.61 0.82
CA LEU A 173 -19.45 9.46 -0.10
C LEU A 173 -19.08 7.98 -0.30
N PHE A 174 -18.98 7.23 0.79
CA PHE A 174 -18.60 5.83 0.72
C PHE A 174 -19.73 4.93 0.27
N THR A 175 -21.00 5.23 0.51
CA THR A 175 -22.10 4.29 0.22
C THR A 175 -22.90 4.59 -1.04
N LYS A 176 -22.80 5.79 -1.61
CA LYS A 176 -23.66 6.31 -2.70
C LYS A 176 -23.80 5.35 -3.90
N ASP A 177 -22.71 4.65 -4.22
CA ASP A 177 -22.61 3.78 -5.38
C ASP A 177 -22.46 2.29 -5.03
N CYS A 178 -22.67 1.90 -3.76
CA CYS A 178 -22.48 0.51 -3.33
C CYS A 178 -23.39 -0.49 -4.08
N LEU A 179 -24.53 -0.03 -4.58
CA LEU A 179 -25.46 -0.83 -5.39
C LEU A 179 -24.97 -1.08 -6.82
N LYS A 180 -23.95 -0.36 -7.30
CA LYS A 180 -23.37 -0.55 -8.65
C LYS A 180 -22.44 -1.77 -8.74
N GLY A 181 -22.29 -2.55 -7.67
CA GLY A 181 -21.61 -3.85 -7.68
C GLY A 181 -20.10 -3.74 -7.95
N SER A 182 -19.60 -4.46 -8.95
CA SER A 182 -18.17 -4.67 -9.20
C SER A 182 -17.36 -3.39 -9.46
N ASN A 183 -17.96 -2.37 -10.08
CA ASN A 183 -17.28 -1.10 -10.34
C ASN A 183 -16.96 -0.36 -9.04
N TYR A 184 -17.88 -0.38 -8.08
CA TYR A 184 -17.68 0.25 -6.78
C TYR A 184 -16.60 -0.49 -5.98
N SER A 185 -16.64 -1.83 -5.94
CA SER A 185 -15.59 -2.62 -5.26
C SER A 185 -14.21 -2.34 -5.83
N LYS A 186 -14.09 -2.22 -7.16
CA LYS A 186 -12.86 -1.84 -7.84
C LYS A 186 -12.34 -0.49 -7.32
N GLU A 187 -13.12 0.58 -7.45
CA GLU A 187 -12.73 1.94 -7.05
C GLU A 187 -12.31 2.02 -5.58
N ILE A 188 -13.02 1.32 -4.68
CA ILE A 188 -12.69 1.25 -3.25
C ILE A 188 -11.34 0.57 -3.02
N THR A 189 -11.08 -0.54 -3.71
CA THR A 189 -9.82 -1.27 -3.54
C THR A 189 -8.64 -0.50 -4.11
N GLU A 190 -8.82 0.22 -5.21
CA GLU A 190 -7.80 1.12 -5.78
C GLU A 190 -7.49 2.27 -4.80
N ALA A 191 -8.52 2.93 -4.26
CA ALA A 191 -8.36 4.00 -3.27
C ALA A 191 -7.66 3.53 -1.98
N MET A 192 -8.05 2.37 -1.45
CA MET A 192 -7.44 1.80 -0.23
C MET A 192 -6.02 1.30 -0.46
N ALA A 193 -5.70 0.84 -1.68
CA ALA A 193 -4.32 0.53 -2.03
C ALA A 193 -3.43 1.78 -2.04
N MET A 194 -3.96 2.94 -2.46
CA MET A 194 -3.24 4.20 -2.33
C MET A 194 -3.02 4.60 -0.87
N VAL A 195 -3.99 4.35 0.02
CA VAL A 195 -3.81 4.55 1.46
C VAL A 195 -2.67 3.69 1.99
N ASP A 196 -2.73 2.38 1.74
CA ASP A 196 -1.73 1.43 2.22
C ASP A 196 -0.33 1.77 1.68
N CYS A 197 -0.25 2.11 0.40
CA CYS A 197 1.00 2.56 -0.21
C CYS A 197 1.52 3.86 0.42
N THR A 198 0.65 4.81 0.76
CA THR A 198 1.05 6.07 1.42
C THR A 198 1.66 5.81 2.79
N GLU A 199 1.06 4.92 3.58
CA GLU A 199 1.60 4.52 4.87
C GLU A 199 2.98 3.86 4.72
N ARG A 200 3.15 2.97 3.72
CA ARG A 200 4.44 2.34 3.42
C ARG A 200 5.48 3.34 2.94
N ALA A 201 5.11 4.24 2.03
CA ALA A 201 6.00 5.25 1.49
C ALA A 201 6.54 6.16 2.59
N VAL A 202 5.68 6.63 3.50
CA VAL A 202 6.11 7.42 4.67
C VAL A 202 7.11 6.65 5.53
N LYS A 203 6.82 5.38 5.86
CA LYS A 203 7.73 4.55 6.66
C LYS A 203 9.07 4.29 5.97
N LEU A 204 9.05 3.98 4.68
CA LEU A 204 10.25 3.62 3.94
C LEU A 204 11.13 4.83 3.61
N VAL A 205 10.52 5.95 3.25
CA VAL A 205 11.23 7.13 2.75
C VAL A 205 11.66 8.04 3.90
N LEU A 206 10.80 8.22 4.89
CA LEU A 206 11.02 9.18 5.98
C LEU A 206 11.43 8.51 7.28
N ASN A 207 11.42 7.18 7.33
CA ASN A 207 11.68 6.39 8.54
C ASN A 207 10.82 6.84 9.73
N GLN A 208 9.57 7.18 9.44
CA GLN A 208 8.58 7.69 10.40
C GLN A 208 7.23 7.00 10.18
N SER A 209 6.38 6.97 11.19
CA SER A 209 4.98 6.60 11.02
C SER A 209 4.15 7.83 10.58
N PRO A 210 3.01 7.65 9.89
CA PRO A 210 2.16 8.78 9.51
C PRO A 210 1.76 9.68 10.69
N GLU A 211 1.56 9.11 11.88
CA GLU A 211 1.19 9.83 13.11
C GLU A 211 2.28 10.79 13.61
N GLN A 212 3.53 10.56 13.23
CA GLN A 212 4.67 11.41 13.58
C GLN A 212 4.83 12.59 12.61
N LEU A 213 4.13 12.57 11.47
CA LEU A 213 4.16 13.65 10.49
C LEU A 213 3.09 14.69 10.77
N GLU A 214 3.54 15.90 11.03
CA GLU A 214 2.67 17.08 11.13
C GLU A 214 2.71 17.90 9.84
N TYR A 215 1.61 18.58 9.55
CA TYR A 215 1.49 19.52 8.43
C TYR A 215 1.81 18.88 7.07
N VAL A 216 1.11 17.79 6.73
CA VAL A 216 1.19 17.15 5.42
C VAL A 216 0.04 17.58 4.52
N ASP A 217 0.34 18.01 3.31
CA ASP A 217 -0.67 18.29 2.28
C ASP A 217 -0.67 17.16 1.24
N VAL A 218 -1.86 16.61 1.00
CA VAL A 218 -2.07 15.48 0.09
C VAL A 218 -2.91 15.95 -1.09
N PHE A 219 -2.38 15.84 -2.30
CA PHE A 219 -3.07 16.17 -3.55
C PHE A 219 -3.48 14.88 -4.25
N VAL A 220 -4.78 14.67 -4.42
CA VAL A 220 -5.34 13.52 -5.14
C VAL A 220 -5.81 14.00 -6.50
N LEU A 221 -5.06 13.62 -7.55
CA LEU A 221 -5.30 14.03 -8.91
C LEU A 221 -6.15 13.00 -9.64
N GLY A 222 -7.19 13.45 -10.35
CA GLY A 222 -8.04 12.56 -11.13
C GLY A 222 -8.94 11.66 -10.26
N ASP A 223 -9.41 12.17 -9.12
CA ASP A 223 -10.21 11.41 -8.14
C ASP A 223 -11.62 11.04 -8.67
N GLY A 224 -12.01 11.58 -9.83
CA GLY A 224 -13.27 11.30 -10.51
C GLY A 224 -14.43 12.18 -10.05
N LYS A 225 -15.65 11.65 -10.18
CA LYS A 225 -16.89 12.40 -9.89
C LYS A 225 -17.12 12.61 -8.39
N HIS A 226 -16.63 11.69 -7.58
CA HIS A 226 -16.73 11.70 -6.13
C HIS A 226 -15.32 11.58 -5.57
N PRO A 227 -14.96 12.35 -4.54
CA PRO A 227 -13.59 12.39 -4.01
C PRO A 227 -13.25 11.15 -3.17
N LEU A 228 -13.38 9.95 -3.74
CA LEU A 228 -13.35 8.69 -3.01
C LEU A 228 -11.96 8.40 -2.47
N CYS A 229 -10.91 8.56 -3.29
CA CYS A 229 -9.55 8.29 -2.86
C CYS A 229 -9.12 9.30 -1.79
N ALA A 230 -9.42 10.60 -1.98
CA ALA A 230 -9.17 11.60 -0.96
C ALA A 230 -9.96 11.35 0.34
N GLY A 231 -11.21 10.90 0.24
CA GLY A 231 -12.02 10.50 1.40
C GLY A 231 -11.44 9.31 2.15
N CYS A 232 -10.99 8.27 1.45
CA CYS A 232 -10.30 7.13 2.06
C CYS A 232 -9.06 7.60 2.82
N MET A 233 -8.21 8.41 2.19
CA MET A 233 -7.00 8.98 2.81
C MET A 233 -7.34 9.78 4.08
N LEU A 234 -8.31 10.68 3.99
CA LEU A 234 -8.79 11.51 5.10
C LEU A 234 -9.13 10.70 6.36
N THR A 235 -9.79 9.55 6.19
CA THR A 235 -10.21 8.71 7.33
C THR A 235 -9.09 7.87 7.93
N GLN A 236 -7.98 7.68 7.20
CA GLN A 236 -6.90 6.77 7.57
C GLN A 236 -5.66 7.50 8.08
N PHE A 237 -5.56 8.81 7.85
CA PHE A 237 -4.39 9.61 8.19
C PHE A 237 -4.70 10.69 9.24
N PRO A 238 -3.68 11.16 9.98
CA PRO A 238 -3.84 12.08 11.10
C PRO A 238 -4.64 13.36 10.79
N THR A 239 -5.26 13.92 11.82
CA THR A 239 -6.05 15.15 11.72
C THR A 239 -5.23 16.39 11.33
N SER A 240 -3.91 16.34 11.48
CA SER A 240 -2.99 17.39 11.03
C SER A 240 -2.79 17.42 9.51
N TRP A 241 -3.25 16.40 8.78
CA TRP A 241 -3.14 16.30 7.33
C TRP A 241 -4.34 16.95 6.63
N VAL A 242 -4.08 17.59 5.49
CA VAL A 242 -5.08 18.24 4.63
C VAL A 242 -5.05 17.58 3.26
N PHE A 243 -6.23 17.37 2.69
CA PHE A 243 -6.44 16.62 1.46
C PHE A 243 -7.11 17.51 0.43
N HIS A 244 -6.59 17.50 -0.80
CA HIS A 244 -7.09 18.26 -1.93
C HIS A 244 -7.49 17.28 -3.03
N SER A 245 -8.78 17.14 -3.29
CA SER A 245 -9.30 16.32 -4.38
C SER A 245 -9.48 17.20 -5.62
N ILE A 246 -8.80 16.84 -6.70
CA ILE A 246 -8.63 17.66 -7.91
C ILE A 246 -9.08 16.87 -9.13
N ASP A 247 -10.24 17.18 -9.69
CA ASP A 247 -10.73 16.54 -10.92
C ASP A 247 -11.80 17.42 -11.61
N PRO A 248 -11.77 17.59 -12.95
CA PRO A 248 -12.79 18.34 -13.69
C PRO A 248 -14.21 17.74 -13.61
N LEU A 249 -14.32 16.44 -13.31
CA LEU A 249 -15.57 15.69 -13.22
C LEU A 249 -16.22 15.77 -11.84
N LEU A 250 -15.57 16.36 -10.83
CA LEU A 250 -16.11 16.45 -9.47
C LEU A 250 -17.53 17.01 -9.47
N GLN A 251 -18.43 16.28 -8.84
CA GLN A 251 -19.81 16.68 -8.64
C GLN A 251 -19.96 17.42 -7.31
N VAL A 252 -19.74 18.72 -7.34
CA VAL A 252 -20.03 19.63 -6.22
C VAL A 252 -21.54 19.83 -6.19
N GLN A 253 -22.27 19.11 -5.33
CA GLN A 253 -23.71 19.34 -5.14
C GLN A 253 -23.93 20.59 -4.27
N HIS A 254 -24.69 21.57 -4.79
CA HIS A 254 -25.09 22.76 -4.03
C HIS A 254 -26.31 22.45 -3.16
N VAL A 255 -26.20 22.67 -1.85
CA VAL A 255 -27.38 22.71 -0.95
C VAL A 255 -27.93 24.14 -0.99
N ALA A 256 -29.16 24.31 -1.48
CA ALA A 256 -29.81 25.63 -1.54
C ALA A 256 -30.21 26.13 -0.13
N PRO A 257 -30.04 27.42 0.21
CA PRO A 257 -30.59 28.00 1.42
C PRO A 257 -32.02 28.53 1.21
N GLU A 258 -32.95 28.18 2.08
CA GLU A 258 -34.38 28.57 2.03
C GLU A 258 -34.68 30.04 2.38
N THR A 259 -33.68 30.89 2.64
CA THR A 259 -33.92 32.26 3.10
C THR A 259 -33.16 33.27 2.24
N GLY A 260 -33.88 33.90 1.32
CA GLY A 260 -33.34 34.83 0.35
C GLY A 260 -32.90 36.17 0.93
N ILE A 261 -31.59 36.45 0.84
CA ILE A 261 -31.02 37.80 0.70
C ILE A 261 -29.84 37.67 -0.27
N ALA A 262 -29.80 38.54 -1.28
CA ALA A 262 -28.91 38.42 -2.44
C ALA A 262 -27.62 39.25 -2.32
N ALA A 263 -26.53 38.60 -2.75
CA ALA A 263 -25.39 39.12 -3.52
C ALA A 263 -24.44 40.14 -2.88
N HIS A 264 -23.23 39.69 -2.55
CA HIS A 264 -22.01 39.99 -3.33
C HIS A 264 -20.80 39.24 -2.75
N ILE A 265 -20.21 38.32 -3.54
CA ILE A 265 -18.85 37.75 -3.40
C ILE A 265 -18.65 36.90 -2.12
N LEU A 266 -18.13 35.68 -2.25
CA LEU A 266 -17.90 34.71 -1.14
C LEU A 266 -19.17 34.06 -0.57
N ASP A 267 -19.66 32.96 -1.15
CA ASP A 267 -20.22 31.91 -0.25
C ASP A 267 -20.07 30.50 -0.84
N ASN A 268 -18.93 29.91 -0.47
CA ASN A 268 -18.46 28.56 -0.75
C ASN A 268 -19.25 27.52 0.06
N LYS A 269 -20.54 27.28 -0.22
CA LYS A 269 -21.21 26.08 0.32
C LYS A 269 -20.98 24.89 -0.61
N GLN A 270 -19.71 24.49 -0.68
CA GLN A 270 -19.30 23.15 -1.11
C GLN A 270 -19.99 22.12 -0.19
N PRO A 271 -20.32 20.90 -0.66
CA PRO A 271 -20.61 19.82 0.26
C PRO A 271 -19.34 19.59 1.08
N ILE A 272 -19.36 20.05 2.33
CA ILE A 272 -18.24 19.84 3.25
C ILE A 272 -18.35 18.40 3.69
N TYR A 273 -17.72 17.50 2.94
CA TYR A 273 -17.51 16.14 3.40
C TYR A 273 -16.75 16.15 4.73
N HIS A 274 -15.73 17.00 4.81
CA HIS A 274 -14.94 17.26 6.01
C HIS A 274 -14.14 18.57 5.85
N GLU A 275 -13.86 19.30 6.92
CA GLU A 275 -13.07 20.55 6.89
C GLU A 275 -11.63 20.40 6.36
N ARG A 276 -11.09 19.17 6.37
CA ARG A 276 -9.74 18.83 5.92
C ARG A 276 -9.74 18.31 4.48
N LEU A 277 -10.90 18.18 3.84
CA LEU A 277 -11.04 17.73 2.46
C LEU A 277 -11.50 18.89 1.59
N HIS A 278 -10.59 19.40 0.77
CA HIS A 278 -10.83 20.52 -0.15
C HIS A 278 -11.08 19.98 -1.54
N LEU A 279 -12.16 20.41 -2.18
CA LEU A 279 -12.54 19.96 -3.51
C LEU A 279 -12.24 21.05 -4.54
N PHE A 280 -11.54 20.69 -5.60
CA PHE A 280 -11.29 21.56 -6.73
C PHE A 280 -11.80 20.93 -8.01
N LYS A 281 -12.93 21.45 -8.50
CA LYS A 281 -13.50 21.06 -9.79
C LYS A 281 -12.81 21.83 -10.91
N GLY A 282 -11.77 21.24 -11.49
CA GLY A 282 -11.02 21.84 -12.59
C GLY A 282 -9.87 20.95 -13.02
N MET A 283 -9.16 21.38 -14.07
CA MET A 283 -7.95 20.68 -14.50
C MET A 283 -6.85 20.87 -13.46
N SER A 284 -6.00 19.87 -13.26
CA SER A 284 -4.90 19.96 -12.28
C SER A 284 -3.94 21.13 -12.55
N GLN A 285 -3.78 21.50 -13.81
CA GLN A 285 -2.97 22.63 -14.29
C GLN A 285 -3.48 23.97 -13.78
N ASP A 286 -4.81 24.08 -13.56
CA ASP A 286 -5.46 25.30 -13.11
C ASP A 286 -5.50 25.41 -11.58
N PHE A 287 -5.06 24.37 -10.86
CA PHE A 287 -5.08 24.37 -9.39
C PHE A 287 -4.00 25.32 -8.84
N PRO A 288 -4.37 26.32 -8.00
CA PRO A 288 -3.44 27.33 -7.51
C PRO A 288 -2.62 26.83 -6.30
N ILE A 289 -1.64 25.96 -6.57
CA ILE A 289 -0.80 25.27 -5.56
C ILE A 289 -0.22 26.24 -4.51
N GLU A 290 0.41 27.34 -4.95
CA GLU A 290 1.10 28.30 -4.08
C GLU A 290 0.19 28.92 -3.01
N ASN A 291 -1.11 29.08 -3.31
CA ASN A 291 -2.10 29.67 -2.41
C ASN A 291 -2.80 28.63 -1.53
N ARG A 292 -2.53 27.33 -1.74
CA ARG A 292 -3.27 26.22 -1.11
C ARG A 292 -2.41 25.30 -0.27
N ILE A 293 -1.11 25.23 -0.54
CA ILE A 293 -0.14 24.62 0.37
C ILE A 293 -0.02 25.49 1.61
N ARG A 294 -0.07 24.88 2.79
CA ARG A 294 0.12 25.63 4.05
C ARG A 294 1.59 26.02 4.19
N SER A 295 1.86 27.19 4.76
CA SER A 295 3.23 27.67 4.98
C SER A 295 4.06 26.78 5.92
N LEU A 296 3.40 26.00 6.78
CA LEU A 296 4.05 25.05 7.69
C LEU A 296 4.28 23.66 7.05
N THR A 297 3.83 23.46 5.81
CA THR A 297 3.89 22.15 5.16
C THR A 297 5.34 21.74 4.91
N LYS A 298 5.72 20.59 5.46
CA LYS A 298 7.07 20.01 5.29
C LYS A 298 7.10 18.88 4.27
N VAL A 299 5.98 18.15 4.16
CA VAL A 299 5.82 17.00 3.28
C VAL A 299 4.59 17.22 2.41
N VAL A 300 4.78 17.05 1.11
CA VAL A 300 3.69 17.02 0.13
C VAL A 300 3.61 15.64 -0.46
N ILE A 301 2.39 15.10 -0.51
CA ILE A 301 2.12 13.81 -1.13
C ILE A 301 1.19 14.04 -2.32
N VAL A 302 1.54 13.50 -3.48
CA VAL A 302 0.70 13.53 -4.68
C VAL A 302 0.27 12.12 -5.02
N ILE A 303 -1.03 11.90 -5.13
CA ILE A 303 -1.66 10.62 -5.43
C ILE A 303 -2.28 10.70 -6.82
N ALA A 304 -1.96 9.74 -7.68
CA ALA A 304 -2.53 9.59 -9.02
C ALA A 304 -3.08 8.16 -9.18
N CYS A 305 -4.31 7.95 -8.72
CA CYS A 305 -4.98 6.65 -8.78
C CYS A 305 -5.73 6.52 -10.11
N HIS A 306 -5.20 5.76 -11.07
CA HIS A 306 -5.73 5.70 -12.44
C HIS A 306 -5.98 7.06 -13.10
N SER A 307 -5.15 8.04 -12.74
CA SER A 307 -5.35 9.42 -13.12
C SER A 307 -4.94 9.68 -14.56
N HIS A 308 -5.74 10.50 -15.24
CA HIS A 308 -5.41 11.07 -16.55
C HIS A 308 -4.87 12.52 -16.41
N ALA A 309 -4.72 13.01 -15.19
CA ALA A 309 -4.13 14.32 -14.94
C ALA A 309 -2.63 14.30 -15.27
N PRO A 310 -2.06 15.38 -15.83
CA PRO A 310 -0.62 15.45 -16.12
C PRO A 310 0.20 15.57 -14.83
N LEU A 311 0.57 14.42 -14.26
CA LEU A 311 1.26 14.34 -12.98
C LEU A 311 2.61 15.07 -12.98
N GLN A 312 3.41 14.89 -14.04
CA GLN A 312 4.71 15.56 -14.16
C GLN A 312 4.60 17.09 -14.15
N GLU A 313 3.59 17.64 -14.81
CA GLU A 313 3.33 19.09 -14.82
C GLU A 313 3.01 19.57 -13.40
N PHE A 314 2.05 18.90 -12.74
CA PHE A 314 1.64 19.24 -11.39
C PHE A 314 2.81 19.15 -10.40
N TRP A 315 3.60 18.08 -10.51
CA TRP A 315 4.78 17.84 -9.69
C TRP A 315 5.84 18.94 -9.83
N ASN A 316 6.06 19.42 -11.06
CA ASN A 316 7.05 20.46 -11.34
C ASN A 316 6.67 21.82 -10.74
N ARG A 317 5.38 22.08 -10.49
CA ARG A 317 4.89 23.29 -9.81
C ARG A 317 4.93 23.20 -8.28
N LEU A 318 5.20 22.04 -7.71
CA LEU A 318 5.30 21.90 -6.26
C LEU A 318 6.56 22.61 -5.71
N PRO A 319 6.49 23.21 -4.52
CA PRO A 319 7.64 23.84 -3.87
C PRO A 319 8.82 22.86 -3.73
N SER A 320 10.00 23.31 -4.12
CA SER A 320 11.21 22.47 -4.14
C SER A 320 11.90 22.34 -2.77
N ASP A 321 11.53 23.19 -1.82
CA ASP A 321 11.99 23.21 -0.43
C ASP A 321 11.28 22.18 0.46
N GLN A 322 10.25 21.52 -0.06
CA GLN A 322 9.50 20.48 0.63
C GLN A 322 9.95 19.08 0.21
N VAL A 323 9.77 18.11 1.11
CA VAL A 323 9.84 16.70 0.75
C VAL A 323 8.61 16.35 -0.06
N ARG A 324 8.78 15.75 -1.24
CA ARG A 324 7.68 15.38 -2.14
C ARG A 324 7.65 13.87 -2.33
N ILE A 325 6.49 13.26 -2.14
CA ILE A 325 6.24 11.84 -2.38
C ILE A 325 5.14 11.73 -3.46
N GLY A 326 5.42 11.04 -4.55
CA GLY A 326 4.47 10.76 -5.62
C GLY A 326 4.06 9.30 -5.57
N ILE A 327 2.77 9.00 -5.49
CA ILE A 327 2.23 7.64 -5.46
C ILE A 327 1.25 7.49 -6.61
N THR A 328 1.52 6.53 -7.48
CA THR A 328 0.76 6.42 -8.73
C THR A 328 0.33 4.98 -8.97
N MET A 329 -0.89 4.83 -9.47
CA MET A 329 -1.41 3.59 -10.03
C MET A 329 -1.73 3.86 -11.51
N PRO A 330 -0.77 3.64 -12.44
CA PRO A 330 -0.94 4.03 -13.83
C PRO A 330 -2.16 3.37 -14.48
N CYS A 331 -2.89 4.14 -15.30
CA CYS A 331 -4.00 3.60 -16.08
C CYS A 331 -3.50 3.04 -17.44
N CYS A 332 -3.81 3.72 -18.54
CA CYS A 332 -3.58 3.30 -19.93
C CYS A 332 -2.48 4.13 -20.63
N SER A 333 -2.01 5.19 -20.00
CA SER A 333 -1.16 6.21 -20.64
C SER A 333 -0.20 6.82 -19.62
N ASP A 334 0.87 7.41 -20.13
CA ASP A 334 2.04 7.84 -19.34
C ASP A 334 1.78 9.12 -18.52
N TYR A 335 0.53 9.59 -18.42
CA TYR A 335 0.17 10.80 -17.65
C TYR A 335 0.47 10.69 -16.15
N SER A 336 0.50 9.46 -15.62
CA SER A 336 0.78 9.16 -14.21
C SER A 336 2.25 8.81 -13.94
N GLU A 337 3.15 9.11 -14.88
CA GLU A 337 4.59 8.87 -14.71
C GLU A 337 5.36 10.13 -14.34
N LEU A 338 6.42 9.94 -13.55
CA LEU A 338 7.39 10.97 -13.20
C LEU A 338 8.74 10.58 -13.80
N HIS A 339 8.98 10.96 -15.05
CA HIS A 339 10.12 10.50 -15.84
C HIS A 339 11.48 11.03 -15.34
N HIS A 340 11.48 12.06 -14.51
CA HIS A 340 12.69 12.72 -14.01
C HIS A 340 12.92 12.54 -12.51
N GLN A 341 12.20 11.61 -11.89
CA GLN A 341 12.20 11.41 -10.45
C GLN A 341 12.61 9.97 -10.14
N ASP A 342 13.32 9.82 -9.03
CA ASP A 342 13.75 8.50 -8.60
C ASP A 342 12.54 7.68 -8.15
N LEU A 343 12.30 6.59 -8.87
CA LEU A 343 11.36 5.55 -8.47
C LEU A 343 12.00 4.79 -7.29
N VAL A 344 11.44 4.98 -6.10
CA VAL A 344 11.93 4.32 -4.88
C VAL A 344 11.52 2.86 -4.87
N PHE A 345 10.26 2.58 -5.18
CA PHE A 345 9.80 1.21 -5.32
C PHE A 345 8.55 1.11 -6.20
N GLU A 346 8.36 -0.08 -6.76
CA GLU A 346 7.20 -0.48 -7.56
C GLU A 346 6.72 -1.86 -7.09
N PHE A 347 5.41 -2.05 -7.05
CA PHE A 347 4.81 -3.34 -6.73
C PHE A 347 3.45 -3.55 -7.38
N ASP A 348 3.02 -4.80 -7.56
CA ASP A 348 1.60 -5.09 -7.80
C ASP A 348 0.89 -5.39 -6.49
N ASP A 349 -0.30 -4.80 -6.35
CA ASP A 349 -1.18 -5.04 -5.23
C ASP A 349 -2.33 -5.98 -5.60
N PHE A 350 -2.22 -7.25 -5.23
CA PHE A 350 -3.21 -8.27 -5.57
C PHE A 350 -4.51 -8.15 -4.77
N GLU A 351 -4.63 -7.20 -3.83
CA GLU A 351 -5.91 -6.85 -3.20
C GLU A 351 -6.76 -5.88 -4.04
N VAL A 352 -6.16 -5.30 -5.09
CA VAL A 352 -6.87 -4.40 -6.00
C VAL A 352 -7.66 -5.22 -7.02
N TYR A 353 -8.98 -4.98 -7.10
CA TYR A 353 -9.89 -5.65 -8.05
C TYR A 353 -9.79 -5.03 -9.45
N SER A 354 -8.57 -4.83 -9.94
CA SER A 354 -8.26 -4.22 -11.22
C SER A 354 -7.10 -4.95 -11.87
N PRO A 355 -7.09 -5.14 -13.21
CA PRO A 355 -5.91 -5.65 -13.90
C PRO A 355 -4.73 -4.66 -13.80
N LYS A 356 -5.00 -3.38 -13.55
CA LYS A 356 -3.99 -2.31 -13.48
C LYS A 356 -3.67 -1.97 -12.03
N ARG A 357 -3.13 -2.96 -11.32
CA ARG A 357 -2.88 -2.89 -9.86
C ARG A 357 -1.45 -2.50 -9.48
N ARG A 358 -0.67 -2.05 -10.46
CA ARG A 358 0.73 -1.69 -10.25
C ARG A 358 0.80 -0.32 -9.61
N ILE A 359 1.54 -0.23 -8.52
CA ILE A 359 1.74 0.98 -7.74
C ILE A 359 3.21 1.37 -7.79
N ARG A 360 3.47 2.65 -8.04
CA ARG A 360 4.81 3.24 -8.12
C ARG A 360 4.94 4.35 -7.08
N VAL A 361 6.10 4.43 -6.44
CA VAL A 361 6.42 5.48 -5.47
C VAL A 361 7.67 6.23 -5.91
N TYR A 362 7.53 7.54 -6.05
CA TYR A 362 8.58 8.48 -6.42
C TYR A 362 8.86 9.43 -5.26
N VAL A 363 10.11 9.89 -5.15
CA VAL A 363 10.50 10.81 -4.09
C VAL A 363 11.39 11.92 -4.63
N SER A 364 11.18 13.12 -4.11
CA SER A 364 12.16 14.22 -4.15
C SER A 364 12.38 14.69 -2.72
N LEU A 365 13.58 14.45 -2.19
CA LEU A 365 13.98 15.00 -0.89
C LEU A 365 14.25 16.51 -1.05
N SER A 366 13.95 17.29 -0.01
CA SER A 366 14.28 18.71 0.03
C SER A 366 15.79 18.88 -0.08
N LYS A 367 16.26 19.80 -0.93
CA LYS A 367 17.67 20.17 -0.96
C LYS A 367 17.99 20.89 0.36
N SER A 368 18.78 20.22 1.21
CA SER A 368 19.32 20.79 2.45
C SER A 368 20.21 22.00 2.19
#